data_AF-A0A955H703-F1
#
_entry.id   AF-A0A955H703-F1
#
_cell.length_a   1.000
_cell.length_b   1.000
_cell.length_c   1.000
_cell.angle_alpha   90.00
_cell.angle_beta   90.00
_cell.angle_gamma   90.00
#
_symmetry.space_group_name_H-M   'P 1'
#
loop_
_entity.id
_entity.type
_entity.pdbx_description
1 polymer ?
#
loop_
_entity_poly.entity_id
_entity_poly.type
_entity_poly.pdbx_seq_one_letter_code
_entity_poly.pdbx_strand_id
1 'polypeptide(L)'
;WTAVFSPGSTYEGSWEEGSEIRFLGPEGGGMIAEIAENRPQEFISIRHLGMIENGQPSEQGKDWFPTYENYTFTEADGGTHVLVEVDMAKEYEEMFTEMWPQALKTLKEICEA
;
A
#
# COMPACT_ATOMS: atom_id res chain seq x y z
N TRP A 1 -9.13 6.01 -2.52
CA TRP A 1 -9.39 4.86 -1.63
C TRP A 1 -8.37 4.79 -0.49
N THR A 2 -7.08 5.06 -0.72
CA THR A 2 -6.04 5.14 0.33
C THR A 2 -6.24 6.23 1.39
N ALA A 3 -7.07 7.25 1.11
CA ALA A 3 -7.39 8.31 2.05
C ALA A 3 -8.00 7.81 3.38
N VAL A 4 -8.55 6.59 3.42
CA VAL A 4 -8.98 5.94 4.66
C VAL A 4 -7.79 5.75 5.63
N PHE A 5 -6.61 5.43 5.11
CA PHE A 5 -5.38 5.25 5.91
C PHE A 5 -4.67 6.56 6.20
N SER A 6 -4.52 7.40 5.18
CA SER A 6 -3.81 8.67 5.30
C SER A 6 -4.42 9.69 4.33
N PRO A 7 -5.38 10.52 4.79
CA PRO A 7 -5.97 11.57 3.97
C PRO A 7 -4.90 12.54 3.44
N GLY A 8 -4.95 12.85 2.15
CA GLY A 8 -3.98 13.74 1.51
C GLY A 8 -2.60 13.11 1.26
N SER A 9 -2.47 11.79 1.41
CA SER A 9 -1.26 11.08 1.02
C SER A 9 -1.04 11.11 -0.49
N THR A 10 0.23 11.01 -0.87
CA THR A 10 0.73 10.95 -2.25
C THR A 10 1.86 9.93 -2.35
N TYR A 11 2.41 9.76 -3.54
CA TYR A 11 3.65 9.02 -3.74
C TYR A 11 4.63 9.77 -4.65
N GLU A 12 5.91 9.43 -4.52
CA GLU A 12 7.00 9.85 -5.41
C GLU A 12 7.78 8.61 -5.85
N GLY A 13 8.15 8.51 -7.13
CA GLY A 13 8.90 7.37 -7.68
C GLY A 13 8.21 6.72 -8.87
N SER A 14 8.46 5.42 -9.06
CA SER A 14 7.97 4.66 -10.20
C SER A 14 7.28 3.37 -9.77
N TRP A 15 6.29 2.94 -10.55
CA TRP A 15 5.64 1.63 -10.40
C TRP A 15 6.36 0.53 -11.19
N GLU A 16 7.49 0.82 -11.85
CA GLU A 16 8.29 -0.19 -12.54
C GLU A 16 8.93 -1.16 -11.54
N GLU A 17 8.95 -2.44 -11.87
CA GLU A 17 9.62 -3.46 -11.05
C GLU A 17 11.08 -3.10 -10.76
N GLY A 18 11.49 -3.30 -9.51
CA GLY A 18 12.80 -2.94 -8.97
C GLY A 18 12.98 -1.45 -8.65
N SER A 19 11.98 -0.60 -8.91
CA SER A 19 12.06 0.83 -8.60
C SER A 19 11.78 1.14 -7.15
N GLU A 20 12.48 2.15 -6.63
CA GLU A 20 12.10 2.79 -5.37
C GLU A 20 10.82 3.62 -5.56
N ILE A 21 9.94 3.56 -4.56
CA ILE A 21 8.74 4.38 -4.44
C ILE A 21 8.59 4.83 -2.99
N ARG A 22 8.19 6.08 -2.79
CA ARG A 22 7.98 6.69 -1.47
C ARG A 22 6.52 7.05 -1.33
N PHE A 23 5.84 6.46 -0.35
CA PHE A 23 4.48 6.84 0.02
C PHE A 23 4.53 7.90 1.12
N LEU A 24 3.96 9.08 0.87
CA LEU A 24 4.11 10.26 1.70
C LEU A 24 2.76 10.75 2.21
N GLY A 25 2.64 10.95 3.51
CA GLY A 25 1.56 11.69 4.14
C GLY A 25 1.80 13.21 4.07
N PRO A 26 0.75 14.03 4.29
CA PRO A 26 0.82 15.48 4.17
C PRO A 26 1.77 16.15 5.17
N GLU A 27 2.04 15.51 6.30
CA GLU A 27 2.93 16.01 7.36
C GLU A 27 4.39 15.53 7.20
N GLY A 28 4.73 14.93 6.06
CA GLY A 28 6.08 14.46 5.76
C GLY A 28 6.46 13.12 6.41
N GLY A 29 5.52 12.45 7.08
CA GLY A 29 5.64 11.04 7.46
C GLY A 29 5.31 10.11 6.29
N GLY A 30 5.73 8.84 6.33
CA GLY A 30 5.46 7.92 5.23
C GLY A 30 6.22 6.60 5.27
N MET A 31 6.32 5.94 4.12
CA MET A 31 7.07 4.69 3.93
C MET A 31 7.96 4.77 2.69
N ILE A 32 9.15 4.18 2.78
CA ILE A 32 10.03 3.91 1.64
C ILE A 32 9.80 2.46 1.25
N ALA A 33 9.60 2.21 -0.05
CA ALA A 33 9.34 0.89 -0.58
C ALA A 33 10.06 0.65 -1.90
N GLU A 34 10.13 -0.60 -2.30
CA GLU A 34 10.51 -1.06 -3.62
C GLU A 34 9.32 -1.78 -4.26
N ILE A 35 9.11 -1.57 -5.56
CA ILE A 35 8.19 -2.40 -6.33
C ILE A 35 8.85 -3.75 -6.60
N ALA A 36 8.57 -4.74 -5.76
CA ALA A 36 9.23 -6.04 -5.84
C ALA A 36 8.81 -6.84 -7.08
N GLU A 37 7.57 -6.66 -7.55
CA GLU A 37 7.08 -7.25 -8.78
C GLU A 37 5.92 -6.41 -9.32
N ASN A 38 5.88 -6.18 -10.63
CA ASN A 38 4.72 -5.55 -11.28
C ASN A 38 4.39 -6.28 -12.58
N ARG A 39 3.34 -7.08 -12.55
CA ARG A 39 2.70 -7.70 -13.71
C ARG A 39 1.43 -6.92 -14.03
N PRO A 40 1.43 -6.04 -15.05
CA PRO A 40 0.30 -5.19 -15.34
C PRO A 40 -1.00 -5.97 -15.46
N GLN A 41 -2.06 -5.48 -14.80
CA GLN A 41 -3.42 -6.08 -14.79
C GLN A 41 -3.54 -7.43 -14.07
N GLU A 42 -2.46 -7.95 -13.49
CA GLU A 42 -2.46 -9.26 -12.82
C GLU A 42 -2.00 -9.17 -11.37
N PHE A 43 -0.87 -8.50 -11.12
CA PHE A 43 -0.24 -8.53 -9.81
C PHE A 43 0.69 -7.33 -9.57
N ILE A 44 0.65 -6.79 -8.37
CA ILE A 44 1.64 -5.80 -7.88
C ILE A 44 2.05 -6.19 -6.47
N SER A 45 3.37 -6.24 -6.24
CA SER A 45 3.97 -6.46 -4.93
C SER A 45 4.78 -5.25 -4.53
N ILE A 46 4.39 -4.65 -3.41
CA ILE A 46 5.08 -3.52 -2.79
C ILE A 46 5.84 -4.07 -1.59
N ARG A 47 7.17 -3.92 -1.59
CA ARG A 47 8.02 -4.29 -0.46
C ARG A 47 8.39 -3.02 0.29
N HIS A 48 7.74 -2.80 1.43
CA HIS A 48 8.08 -1.69 2.32
C HIS A 48 9.42 -2.00 3.01
N LEU A 49 10.31 -1.01 3.01
CA LEU A 49 11.70 -1.13 3.46
C LEU A 49 11.99 -0.31 4.73
N GLY A 50 11.17 0.70 5.02
CA GLY A 50 11.39 1.57 6.16
C GLY A 50 10.37 2.70 6.26
N MET A 51 10.43 3.43 7.36
CA MET A 51 9.59 4.60 7.62
C MET A 51 10.25 5.89 7.12
N ILE A 52 9.42 6.89 6.84
CA ILE A 52 9.81 8.27 6.58
C ILE A 52 9.29 9.13 7.73
N GLU A 53 10.14 10.00 8.26
CA GLU A 53 9.78 11.03 9.23
C GLU A 53 10.38 12.36 8.78
N ASN A 54 9.59 13.45 8.80
CA ASN A 54 10.01 14.77 8.32
C ASN A 54 10.62 14.76 6.91
N GLY A 55 10.11 13.89 6.02
CA GLY A 55 10.56 13.74 4.65
C GLY A 55 11.89 12.99 4.48
N GLN A 56 12.45 12.39 5.53
CA GLN A 56 13.70 11.64 5.50
C GLN A 56 13.53 10.20 6.03
N PRO A 57 14.39 9.24 5.63
CA PRO A 57 14.39 7.90 6.21
C PRO A 57 14.51 7.93 7.74
N SER A 58 13.73 7.10 8.43
CA SER A 58 13.73 6.95 9.88
C SER A 58 14.13 5.54 10.30
N GLU A 59 14.79 5.42 11.46
CA GLU A 59 15.13 4.13 12.09
C GLU A 59 13.93 3.52 12.85
N GLN A 60 12.80 4.23 12.92
CA GLN A 60 11.60 3.76 13.60
C GLN A 60 11.06 2.48 12.93
N GLY A 61 10.73 1.48 13.76
CA GLY A 61 10.09 0.26 13.27
C GLY A 61 10.97 -0.60 12.38
N LYS A 62 12.29 -0.39 12.34
CA LYS A 62 13.22 -1.13 11.47
C LYS A 62 13.08 -2.66 11.56
N ASP A 63 12.73 -3.17 12.75
CA ASP A 63 12.59 -4.60 13.02
C ASP A 63 11.33 -5.21 12.37
N TRP A 64 10.42 -4.38 11.87
CA TRP A 64 9.23 -4.82 11.14
C TRP A 64 9.52 -5.09 9.66
N PHE A 65 10.56 -4.46 9.10
CA PHE A 65 10.84 -4.50 7.67
C PHE A 65 11.77 -5.66 7.28
N PRO A 66 11.63 -6.23 6.07
CA PRO A 66 10.64 -5.86 5.06
C PRO A 66 9.23 -6.38 5.39
N THR A 67 8.21 -5.62 5.00
CA THR A 67 6.80 -6.06 4.96
C THR A 67 6.30 -5.97 3.52
N TYR A 68 5.37 -6.83 3.16
CA TYR A 68 4.76 -6.85 1.83
C TYR A 68 3.32 -6.37 1.84
N GLU A 69 2.95 -5.68 0.78
CA GLU A 69 1.59 -5.31 0.43
C GLU A 69 1.37 -5.74 -1.03
N ASN A 70 0.57 -6.78 -1.21
CA ASN A 70 0.37 -7.45 -2.48
C ASN A 70 -1.07 -7.29 -2.94
N TYR A 71 -1.25 -7.01 -4.22
CA TYR A 71 -2.55 -6.97 -4.87
C TYR A 71 -2.58 -7.97 -6.01
N THR A 72 -3.57 -8.84 -5.99
CA THR A 72 -3.83 -9.80 -7.08
C THR A 72 -5.16 -9.43 -7.75
N PHE A 73 -5.14 -9.33 -9.08
CA PHE A 73 -6.30 -9.02 -9.89
C PHE A 73 -6.72 -10.26 -10.68
N THR A 74 -7.98 -10.65 -10.55
CA THR A 74 -8.54 -11.79 -11.29
C THR A 74 -9.86 -11.40 -11.94
N GLU A 75 -10.07 -11.87 -13.16
CA GLU A 75 -11.34 -11.68 -13.86
C GLU A 75 -12.47 -12.41 -13.12
N ALA A 76 -13.59 -11.73 -12.90
CA ALA A 76 -14.77 -12.31 -12.26
C ALA A 76 -16.06 -11.71 -12.85
N ASP A 77 -16.82 -12.50 -13.60
CA ASP A 77 -18.18 -12.17 -14.10
C ASP A 77 -18.29 -10.78 -14.77
N GLY A 78 -17.32 -10.42 -15.61
CA GLY A 78 -17.28 -9.11 -16.29
C GLY A 78 -16.77 -7.95 -15.43
N GLY A 79 -16.32 -8.23 -14.20
CA GLY A 79 -15.60 -7.32 -13.32
C GLY A 79 -14.22 -7.86 -12.93
N THR A 80 -13.62 -7.24 -11.91
CA THR A 80 -12.32 -7.63 -11.36
C THR A 80 -12.45 -7.94 -9.89
N HIS A 81 -12.06 -9.14 -9.49
CA HIS A 81 -11.83 -9.46 -8.09
C HIS A 81 -10.42 -9.03 -7.71
N VAL A 82 -10.34 -8.13 -6.72
CA VAL A 82 -9.10 -7.65 -6.12
C VAL A 82 -8.89 -8.35 -4.78
N LEU A 83 -7.82 -9.12 -4.66
CA LEU A 83 -7.34 -9.68 -3.40
C LEU A 83 -6.18 -8.81 -2.90
N VAL A 84 -6.24 -8.38 -1.64
CA VAL A 84 -5.15 -7.64 -0.99
C VAL A 84 -4.61 -8.44 0.17
N GLU A 85 -3.30 -8.62 0.20
CA GLU A 85 -2.57 -9.33 1.26
C GLU A 85 -1.52 -8.39 1.82
N VAL A 86 -1.53 -8.18 3.14
CA VAL A 86 -0.60 -7.28 3.82
C VAL A 86 0.06 -7.96 5.00
N ASP A 87 1.37 -7.77 5.11
CA ASP A 87 2.11 -8.08 6.32
C ASP A 87 1.89 -6.96 7.34
N MET A 88 1.66 -7.33 8.60
CA MET A 88 1.34 -6.38 9.64
C MET A 88 1.91 -6.79 10.99
N ALA A 89 2.43 -5.81 11.73
CA ALA A 89 2.72 -6.02 13.14
C ALA A 89 1.40 -6.25 13.90
N LYS A 90 1.38 -7.27 14.75
CA LYS A 90 0.19 -7.73 15.49
C LYS A 90 -0.53 -6.59 16.25
N GLU A 91 0.21 -5.61 16.73
CA GLU A 91 -0.35 -4.45 17.44
C GLU A 91 -1.24 -3.54 16.57
N TYR A 92 -1.10 -3.61 15.24
CA TYR A 92 -1.92 -2.85 14.29
C TYR A 92 -3.02 -3.67 13.62
N GLU A 93 -3.06 -4.99 13.84
CA GLU A 93 -3.97 -5.93 13.17
C GLU A 93 -5.45 -5.52 13.31
N GLU A 94 -5.90 -5.20 14.52
CA GLU A 94 -7.29 -4.81 14.78
C GLU A 94 -7.67 -3.52 14.04
N MET A 95 -6.82 -2.50 14.11
CA MET A 95 -7.04 -1.21 13.45
C MET A 95 -7.19 -1.39 11.93
N PHE A 96 -6.27 -2.10 11.29
CA PHE A 96 -6.33 -2.28 9.84
C PHE A 96 -7.42 -3.26 9.39
N THR A 97 -7.81 -4.23 10.22
CA THR A 97 -8.95 -5.10 9.95
C THR A 97 -10.25 -4.29 9.79
N GLU A 98 -10.39 -3.17 10.49
CA GLU A 98 -11.52 -2.25 10.32
C GLU A 98 -11.37 -1.30 9.13
N MET A 99 -10.14 -0.86 8.83
CA MET A 99 -9.87 0.14 7.80
C MET A 99 -9.88 -0.45 6.38
N TRP A 100 -9.33 -1.65 6.17
CA TRP A 100 -9.27 -2.27 4.84
C TRP A 100 -10.63 -2.43 4.15
N PRO A 101 -11.68 -2.94 4.83
CA PRO A 101 -13.01 -3.02 4.24
C PRO A 101 -13.56 -1.66 3.77
N GLN A 102 -13.28 -0.60 4.52
CA GLN A 102 -13.70 0.76 4.16
C GLN A 102 -12.93 1.27 2.94
N ALA A 103 -11.61 1.05 2.91
CA ALA A 103 -10.76 1.43 1.79
C ALA A 103 -11.18 0.71 0.49
N LEU A 104 -11.42 -0.60 0.55
CA LEU A 104 -11.86 -1.41 -0.58
C LEU A 104 -13.26 -1.02 -1.07
N LYS A 105 -14.16 -0.64 -0.15
CA LYS A 105 -15.47 -0.10 -0.53
C LYS A 105 -15.31 1.20 -1.34
N THR A 106 -14.48 2.13 -0.88
CA THR A 106 -14.20 3.37 -1.63
C THR A 106 -13.51 3.08 -2.97
N LEU A 107 -12.62 2.08 -3.05
CA LEU A 107 -12.01 1.67 -4.33
C LEU A 107 -13.08 1.18 -5.31
N LYS A 108 -13.99 0.31 -4.85
CA LYS A 108 -15.12 -0.19 -5.66
C LYS A 108 -15.97 0.96 -6.18
N GLU A 109 -16.33 1.91 -5.32
CA GLU A 109 -17.10 3.10 -5.71
C GLU A 109 -16.39 3.96 -6.78
N ILE A 110 -15.05 4.06 -6.74
CA ILE A 110 -14.28 4.78 -7.77
C ILE A 110 -14.26 4.04 -9.10
N CYS A 111 -14.13 2.71 -9.07
CA CYS A 111 -14.02 1.90 -10.28
C CYS A 111 -15.35 1.66 -11.00
N GLU A 112 -16.46 1.70 -10.27
CA GLU A 112 -17.80 1.34 -10.77
C GLU A 112 -18.74 2.54 -10.93
N ALA A 113 -18.25 3.77 -10.70
CA ALA A 113 -18.98 5.02 -10.96
C ALA A 113 -19.01 5.37 -12.45
#